data_AF-A0A9W8B870-F1
#
_entry.id   AF-A0A9W8B870-F1
#
_cell.length_a   1.000
_cell.length_b   1.000
_cell.length_c   1.000
_cell.angle_alpha   90.00
_cell.angle_beta   90.00
_cell.angle_gamma   90.00
#
_symmetry.space_group_name_H-M   'P 1'
#
loop_
_entity.id
_entity.type
_entity.pdbx_description
1 polymer ?
#
loop_
_entity_poly.entity_id
_entity_poly.type
_entity_poly.pdbx_seq_one_letter_code
_entity_poly.pdbx_strand_id
1 'polypeptide(L)'
;MADAVLSHSHNAAAEDEFAVVNGIPYTLDSMIGSTGLLEPAVQSLGRQLREHERLYFCVIYLAPGDYHRFHSPANWVVEARRHFAGELYSVSPYIARTIQNLFVLNERVALLGRWKYGFMSMTAVGATNVGSVVINFDKLLRTNLREKTLQPGEFSQLSYKALSGKLGGVPLWKGQEVGGFRLGSTVVLVFSAPHTFQFSVAADQAVKMGEALGHVPA
;
A
#
# COMPACT_ATOMS: atom_id res chain seq x y z
N MET A 1 21.98 1.51 10.56
CA MET A 1 21.09 2.39 9.81
C MET A 1 19.79 1.65 9.59
N ALA A 2 18.66 2.31 9.86
CA ALA A 2 17.33 1.81 9.54
C ALA A 2 17.01 2.23 8.10
N ASP A 3 16.20 1.43 7.41
CA ASP A 3 15.76 1.75 6.05
C ASP A 3 14.33 2.31 6.02
N ALA A 4 13.62 2.20 7.14
CA ALA A 4 12.30 2.79 7.34
C ALA A 4 11.89 2.83 8.82
N VAL A 5 10.76 3.48 9.11
CA VAL A 5 10.04 3.39 10.40
C VAL A 5 8.65 2.82 10.16
N LEU A 6 8.29 1.75 10.89
CA LEU A 6 6.92 1.28 10.93
C LEU A 6 6.10 2.23 11.81
N SER A 7 5.30 3.10 11.21
CA SER A 7 4.54 4.08 12.00
C SER A 7 3.32 3.46 12.69
N HIS A 8 2.65 2.48 12.07
CA HIS A 8 1.42 1.88 12.61
C HIS A 8 1.27 0.43 12.17
N SER A 9 0.79 -0.43 13.07
CA SER A 9 0.35 -1.79 12.77
C SER A 9 -0.89 -2.15 13.60
N HIS A 10 -1.99 -2.49 12.94
CA HIS A 10 -3.27 -2.78 13.61
C HIS A 10 -4.03 -3.90 12.89
N ASN A 11 -4.91 -4.59 13.64
CA ASN A 11 -6.03 -5.33 13.06
C ASN A 11 -7.04 -4.29 12.53
N ALA A 12 -7.44 -4.36 11.25
CA ALA A 12 -8.53 -3.54 10.75
C ALA A 12 -9.85 -4.06 11.37
N ALA A 13 -10.58 -3.19 12.07
CA ALA A 13 -11.68 -3.58 12.95
C ALA A 13 -13.03 -3.71 12.23
N ALA A 14 -13.24 -3.03 11.10
CA ALA A 14 -14.48 -3.10 10.30
C ALA A 14 -14.27 -2.49 8.89
N GLU A 15 -15.24 -2.70 7.99
CA GLU A 15 -15.27 -2.10 6.64
C GLU A 15 -15.26 -0.55 6.68
N ASP A 16 -15.80 0.06 7.74
CA ASP A 16 -15.97 1.52 7.86
C ASP A 16 -14.80 2.26 8.53
N GLU A 17 -13.94 1.57 9.29
CA GLU A 17 -12.73 2.13 9.91
C GLU A 17 -11.56 1.15 9.76
N PHE A 18 -10.76 1.39 8.72
CA PHE A 18 -9.74 0.47 8.22
C PHE A 18 -8.38 0.65 8.92
N ALA A 19 -8.02 1.88 9.30
CA ALA A 19 -6.86 2.15 10.16
C ALA A 19 -7.02 3.50 10.87
N VAL A 20 -6.54 3.60 12.10
CA VAL A 20 -6.30 4.90 12.75
C VAL A 20 -4.80 5.15 12.71
N VAL A 21 -4.39 6.13 11.91
CA VAL A 21 -3.00 6.59 11.86
C VAL A 21 -2.96 7.89 12.63
N ASN A 22 -2.25 7.92 13.76
CA ASN A 22 -2.11 9.12 14.60
C ASN A 22 -3.45 9.75 15.05
N GLY A 23 -4.48 8.93 15.32
CA GLY A 23 -5.82 9.43 15.70
C GLY A 23 -6.70 9.86 14.51
N ILE A 24 -6.25 9.63 13.28
CA ILE A 24 -6.98 9.98 12.05
C ILE A 24 -7.50 8.68 11.41
N PRO A 25 -8.83 8.50 11.26
CA PRO A 25 -9.40 7.32 10.63
C PRO A 25 -9.17 7.36 9.11
N TYR A 26 -8.74 6.23 8.56
CA TYR A 26 -8.64 5.96 7.14
C TYR A 26 -9.59 4.82 6.80
N THR A 27 -10.30 4.93 5.68
CA THR A 27 -11.11 3.82 5.14
C THR A 27 -10.34 3.10 4.04
N LEU A 28 -10.57 1.79 3.89
CA LEU A 28 -9.95 1.01 2.81
C LEU A 28 -10.34 1.62 1.46
N ASP A 29 -11.61 2.01 1.34
CA ASP A 29 -12.16 2.70 0.19
C ASP A 29 -11.34 3.93 -0.19
N SER A 30 -11.16 4.87 0.74
CA SER A 30 -10.39 6.08 0.48
C SER A 30 -8.95 5.77 0.06
N MET A 31 -8.36 4.69 0.58
CA MET A 31 -6.96 4.37 0.32
C MET A 31 -6.74 3.68 -1.03
N ILE A 32 -7.58 2.72 -1.39
CA ILE A 32 -7.41 1.90 -2.61
C ILE A 32 -8.49 2.13 -3.67
N GLY A 33 -9.47 3.00 -3.44
CA GLY A 33 -10.49 3.45 -4.39
C GLY A 33 -11.63 2.45 -4.61
N SER A 34 -12.40 2.12 -3.59
CA SER A 34 -13.62 1.31 -3.71
C SER A 34 -14.89 2.19 -3.79
N THR A 35 -15.11 2.86 -4.92
CA THR A 35 -16.49 3.25 -5.25
C THR A 35 -17.38 2.02 -5.07
N GLY A 36 -18.61 2.17 -4.55
CA GLY A 36 -19.55 1.08 -4.17
C GLY A 36 -19.88 0.02 -5.24
N LEU A 37 -19.12 -0.01 -6.32
CA LEU A 37 -18.93 -1.00 -7.37
C LEU A 37 -17.50 -1.59 -7.28
N LEU A 38 -17.10 -2.10 -6.11
CA LEU A 38 -15.99 -3.05 -6.05
C LEU A 38 -16.20 -4.07 -7.20
N GLU A 39 -15.27 -4.14 -8.15
CA GLU A 39 -15.29 -5.16 -9.20
C GLU A 39 -15.53 -6.53 -8.53
N PRO A 40 -16.25 -7.50 -9.14
CA PRO A 40 -16.50 -8.80 -8.50
C PRO A 40 -15.23 -9.45 -7.92
N ALA A 41 -14.04 -9.16 -8.45
CA ALA A 41 -12.75 -9.55 -7.89
C ALA A 41 -12.45 -8.89 -6.53
N VAL A 42 -12.51 -7.56 -6.40
CA VAL A 42 -12.26 -6.85 -5.13
C VAL A 42 -13.43 -7.04 -4.15
N GLN A 43 -14.66 -7.19 -4.66
CA GLN A 43 -15.88 -7.45 -3.89
C GLN A 43 -15.90 -8.87 -3.32
N SER A 44 -15.41 -9.87 -4.07
CA SER A 44 -15.18 -11.23 -3.54
C SER A 44 -13.97 -11.30 -2.60
N LEU A 45 -12.93 -10.49 -2.83
CA LEU A 45 -11.77 -10.38 -1.94
C LEU A 45 -12.11 -9.70 -0.60
N GLY A 46 -13.04 -8.75 -0.57
CA GLY A 46 -13.48 -8.03 0.64
C GLY A 46 -14.59 -8.72 1.42
N ARG A 47 -15.59 -9.33 0.75
CA ARG A 47 -16.76 -9.95 1.41
C ARG A 47 -16.58 -11.41 1.85
N GLN A 48 -15.49 -12.06 1.48
CA GLN A 48 -15.16 -13.41 1.96
C GLN A 48 -13.81 -13.43 2.64
N LEU A 49 -13.56 -12.52 3.59
CA LEU A 49 -12.66 -12.92 4.67
C LEU A 49 -13.26 -14.20 5.24
N ARG A 50 -12.53 -15.31 5.10
CA ARG A 50 -12.95 -16.57 5.70
C ARG A 50 -13.14 -16.33 7.21
N GLU A 51 -13.92 -17.16 7.88
CA GLU A 51 -14.26 -17.01 9.31
C GLU A 51 -13.04 -16.79 10.24
N HIS A 52 -11.84 -17.14 9.77
CA HIS A 52 -10.57 -16.98 10.49
C HIS A 52 -9.60 -15.95 9.92
N GLU A 53 -10.00 -15.14 8.93
CA GLU A 53 -9.17 -14.13 8.29
C GLU A 53 -9.50 -12.71 8.77
N ARG A 54 -8.45 -11.90 8.89
CA ARG A 54 -8.53 -10.47 9.23
C ARG A 54 -7.71 -9.66 8.24
N LEU A 55 -8.09 -8.41 8.06
CA LEU A 55 -7.26 -7.43 7.37
C LEU A 55 -6.24 -6.84 8.35
N TYR A 56 -5.00 -6.75 7.87
CA TYR A 56 -3.87 -6.16 8.57
C TYR A 56 -3.37 -4.97 7.77
N PHE A 57 -2.87 -3.98 8.50
CA PHE A 57 -2.39 -2.74 7.94
C PHE A 57 -1.01 -2.39 8.51
N CYS A 58 -0.15 -1.84 7.67
CA CYS A 58 1.21 -1.44 8.03
C CYS A 58 1.63 -0.23 7.21
N VAL A 59 2.14 0.82 7.88
CA VAL A 59 2.60 2.06 7.23
C VAL A 59 4.08 2.24 7.47
N ILE A 60 4.85 2.18 6.40
CA ILE A 60 6.30 2.22 6.39
C ILE A 60 6.73 3.59 5.87
N TYR A 61 7.26 4.43 6.75
CA TYR A 61 7.78 5.76 6.42
C TYR A 61 9.27 5.67 6.05
N LEU A 62 9.64 6.29 4.93
CA LEU A 62 11.00 6.38 4.41
C LEU A 62 11.46 7.84 4.53
N ALA A 63 12.32 8.13 5.51
CA ALA A 63 12.88 9.46 5.71
C ALA A 63 13.83 9.84 4.56
N PRO A 64 14.12 11.13 4.33
CA PRO A 64 14.96 11.56 3.20
C PRO A 64 16.34 10.90 3.11
N GLY A 65 16.92 10.47 4.24
CA GLY A 65 18.22 9.77 4.29
C GLY A 65 18.15 8.25 4.19
N ASP A 66 16.96 7.67 4.12
CA ASP A 66 16.74 6.22 4.13
C ASP A 66 16.88 5.60 2.72
N TYR A 67 16.71 4.28 2.62
CA TYR A 67 16.66 3.56 1.35
C TYR A 67 15.29 3.71 0.68
N HIS A 68 15.22 4.45 -0.43
CA HIS A 68 13.95 4.79 -1.12
C HIS A 68 13.46 3.74 -2.13
N ARG A 69 13.85 2.48 -1.99
CA ARG A 69 13.26 1.39 -2.78
C ARG A 69 12.44 0.47 -1.89
N PHE A 70 11.39 -0.08 -2.45
CA PHE A 70 10.50 -0.96 -1.73
C PHE A 70 10.36 -2.30 -2.43
N HIS A 71 10.23 -3.33 -1.60
CA HIS A 71 10.34 -4.72 -2.00
C HIS A 71 9.07 -5.46 -1.62
N SER A 72 8.84 -6.54 -2.34
CA SER A 72 7.72 -7.43 -2.10
C SER A 72 7.89 -8.14 -0.74
N PRO A 73 6.95 -8.00 0.21
CA PRO A 73 7.08 -8.60 1.54
C PRO A 73 6.84 -10.13 1.52
N ALA A 74 6.17 -10.62 0.49
CA ALA A 74 5.82 -12.02 0.31
C ALA A 74 5.81 -12.40 -1.18
N ASN A 75 5.56 -13.67 -1.47
CA ASN A 75 5.16 -14.08 -2.80
C ASN A 75 3.69 -13.70 -3.03
N TRP A 76 3.40 -12.96 -4.09
CA TRP A 76 2.04 -12.54 -4.45
C TRP A 76 1.93 -12.24 -5.94
N VAL A 77 0.69 -12.14 -6.44
CA VAL A 77 0.39 -11.82 -7.83
C VAL A 77 -0.37 -10.50 -7.87
N VAL A 78 0.22 -9.50 -8.55
CA VAL A 78 -0.42 -8.19 -8.78
C VAL A 78 -1.35 -8.31 -9.97
N GLU A 79 -2.63 -8.02 -9.77
CA GLU A 79 -3.68 -8.15 -10.78
C GLU A 79 -4.06 -6.80 -11.40
N ALA A 80 -3.89 -5.71 -10.67
CA ALA A 80 -4.22 -4.38 -11.14
C ALA A 80 -3.38 -3.31 -10.45
N ARG A 81 -3.35 -2.14 -11.08
CA ARG A 81 -2.81 -0.90 -10.52
C ARG A 81 -3.87 0.18 -10.58
N ARG A 82 -4.01 0.94 -9.49
CA ARG A 82 -4.73 2.21 -9.46
C ARG A 82 -3.77 3.35 -9.20
N HIS A 83 -3.90 4.42 -9.97
CA HIS A 83 -3.15 5.66 -9.79
C HIS A 83 -4.12 6.78 -9.48
N PHE A 84 -3.91 7.40 -8.33
CA PHE A 84 -4.68 8.53 -7.83
C PHE A 84 -3.83 9.77 -7.99
N ALA A 85 -4.36 10.78 -8.68
CA ALA A 85 -3.74 12.10 -8.63
C ALA A 85 -3.97 12.69 -7.23
N GLY A 86 -3.07 13.58 -6.82
CA GLY A 86 -3.16 14.22 -5.52
C GLY A 86 -2.02 15.19 -5.31
N GLU A 87 -1.97 15.70 -4.10
CA GLU A 87 -0.95 16.62 -3.63
C GLU A 87 0.38 15.90 -3.36
N LEU A 88 1.40 16.66 -3.00
CA LEU A 88 2.70 16.12 -2.59
C LEU A 88 3.11 16.69 -1.23
N TYR A 89 2.19 16.66 -0.27
CA TYR A 89 2.48 17.08 1.09
C TYR A 89 3.57 16.21 1.72
N SER A 90 4.33 16.77 2.65
CA SER A 90 5.34 16.01 3.38
C SER A 90 4.69 14.90 4.18
N VAL A 91 5.21 13.68 4.07
CA VAL A 91 4.76 12.52 4.85
C VAL A 91 5.56 12.31 6.13
N SER A 92 6.32 13.32 6.56
CA SER A 92 7.02 13.27 7.85
C SER A 92 6.05 12.98 9.01
N PRO A 93 6.48 12.24 10.06
CA PRO A 93 5.59 11.86 11.16
C PRO A 93 4.87 13.05 11.82
N TYR A 94 5.52 14.21 11.90
CA TYR A 94 4.92 15.44 12.42
C TYR A 94 3.74 15.93 11.56
N ILE A 95 3.90 15.94 10.24
CA ILE A 95 2.85 16.37 9.31
C ILE A 95 1.73 15.33 9.23
N ALA A 96 2.08 14.03 9.25
CA ALA A 96 1.13 12.93 9.28
C ALA A 96 0.25 12.87 10.53
N ARG A 97 0.65 13.54 11.62
CA ARG A 97 -0.20 13.75 12.81
C ARG A 97 -1.16 14.93 12.68
N THR A 98 -0.85 15.88 11.80
CA THR A 98 -1.56 17.16 11.71
C THR A 98 -2.58 17.17 10.57
N ILE A 99 -2.23 16.59 9.42
CA ILE A 99 -3.08 16.60 8.22
C ILE A 99 -3.93 15.33 8.19
N GLN A 100 -5.24 15.51 8.33
CA GLN A 100 -6.20 14.43 8.13
C GLN A 100 -6.15 13.91 6.69
N ASN A 101 -6.26 12.59 6.52
CA ASN A 101 -6.25 11.93 5.23
C ASN A 101 -4.98 12.17 4.39
N LEU A 102 -3.84 12.50 5.01
CA LEU A 102 -2.59 12.82 4.30
C LEU A 102 -2.23 11.82 3.18
N PHE A 103 -2.30 10.52 3.44
CA PHE A 103 -1.99 9.49 2.44
C PHE A 103 -2.99 9.43 1.28
N VAL A 104 -4.24 9.84 1.50
CA VAL A 104 -5.31 9.89 0.49
C VAL A 104 -5.24 11.18 -0.31
N LEU A 105 -4.84 12.29 0.33
CA LEU A 105 -4.63 13.58 -0.30
C LEU A 105 -3.43 13.55 -1.24
N ASN A 106 -2.39 12.80 -0.88
CA ASN A 106 -1.20 12.70 -1.72
C ASN A 106 -1.43 11.82 -2.95
N GLU A 107 -0.70 12.16 -4.01
CA GLU A 107 -0.55 11.29 -5.17
C GLU A 107 -0.05 9.90 -4.72
N ARG A 108 -0.72 8.85 -5.17
CA ARG A 108 -0.36 7.47 -4.80
C ARG A 108 -0.65 6.48 -5.89
N VAL A 109 0.07 5.36 -5.84
CA VAL A 109 -0.09 4.22 -6.74
C VAL A 109 -0.35 2.97 -5.90
N ALA A 110 -1.55 2.43 -6.00
CA ALA A 110 -1.96 1.21 -5.33
C ALA A 110 -1.83 0.01 -6.26
N LEU A 111 -0.97 -0.95 -5.89
CA LEU A 111 -0.93 -2.27 -6.50
C LEU A 111 -1.92 -3.16 -5.75
N LEU A 112 -2.75 -3.89 -6.49
CA LEU A 112 -3.81 -4.75 -5.97
C LEU A 112 -3.62 -6.18 -6.46
N GLY A 113 -3.78 -7.15 -5.58
CA GLY A 113 -3.60 -8.54 -5.95
C GLY A 113 -3.86 -9.52 -4.81
N ARG A 114 -3.23 -10.68 -4.93
CA ARG A 114 -3.43 -11.80 -4.01
C ARG A 114 -2.13 -12.48 -3.61
N TRP A 115 -2.03 -12.83 -2.34
CA TRP A 115 -0.96 -13.63 -1.75
C TRP A 115 -1.54 -14.91 -1.14
N LYS A 116 -0.72 -15.71 -0.43
CA LYS A 116 -1.15 -17.03 0.08
C LYS A 116 -2.38 -17.01 1.01
N TYR A 117 -2.70 -15.88 1.65
CA TYR A 117 -3.85 -15.73 2.54
C TYR A 117 -4.92 -14.78 1.99
N GLY A 118 -5.00 -14.63 0.67
CA GLY A 118 -6.04 -13.83 0.03
C GLY A 118 -5.53 -12.46 -0.40
N PHE A 119 -6.22 -11.39 -0.03
CA PHE A 119 -5.95 -10.06 -0.52
C PHE A 119 -4.59 -9.51 -0.07
N MET A 120 -3.90 -8.81 -0.98
CA MET A 120 -2.77 -7.94 -0.64
C MET A 120 -2.81 -6.69 -1.53
N SER A 121 -2.56 -5.54 -0.91
CA SER A 121 -2.27 -4.29 -1.57
C SER A 121 -0.99 -3.67 -1.03
N MET A 122 -0.25 -3.07 -1.94
CA MET A 122 0.92 -2.26 -1.65
C MET A 122 0.73 -0.91 -2.34
N THR A 123 0.61 0.14 -1.54
CA THR A 123 0.36 1.49 -2.03
C THR A 123 1.56 2.38 -1.76
N ALA A 124 2.19 2.85 -2.83
CA ALA A 124 3.28 3.78 -2.79
C ALA A 124 2.72 5.22 -2.80
N VAL A 125 2.97 5.98 -1.74
CA VAL A 125 2.48 7.34 -1.54
C VAL A 125 3.64 8.32 -1.78
N GLY A 126 3.46 9.22 -2.75
CA GLY A 126 4.42 10.27 -3.06
C GLY A 126 4.46 11.36 -1.99
N ALA A 127 5.55 12.14 -1.97
CA ALA A 127 5.65 13.35 -1.16
C ALA A 127 6.49 14.43 -1.87
N THR A 128 6.81 15.49 -1.15
CA THR A 128 7.24 16.80 -1.68
C THR A 128 8.52 16.77 -2.54
N ASN A 129 8.63 17.76 -3.43
CA ASN A 129 9.79 18.15 -4.25
C ASN A 129 10.27 17.20 -5.36
N VAL A 130 10.03 15.89 -5.29
CA VAL A 130 10.55 14.97 -6.33
C VAL A 130 9.69 13.71 -6.54
N GLY A 131 8.45 13.71 -6.01
CA GLY A 131 7.57 12.57 -5.68
C GLY A 131 7.12 11.57 -6.75
N SER A 132 7.89 11.33 -7.82
CA SER A 132 7.57 10.29 -8.78
C SER A 132 7.67 8.91 -8.14
N VAL A 133 6.54 8.22 -8.06
CA VAL A 133 6.51 6.78 -7.80
C VAL A 133 6.88 6.04 -9.07
N VAL A 134 7.84 5.12 -8.97
CA VAL A 134 8.23 4.21 -10.04
C VAL A 134 7.83 2.79 -9.67
N ILE A 135 7.16 2.09 -10.58
CA ILE A 135 6.88 0.66 -10.48
C ILE A 135 7.67 -0.04 -11.58
N ASN A 136 8.62 -0.90 -11.20
CA ASN A 136 9.66 -1.41 -12.10
C ASN A 136 9.11 -2.15 -13.32
N PHE A 137 8.01 -2.89 -13.14
CA PHE A 137 7.38 -3.65 -14.21
C PHE A 137 6.33 -2.86 -15.01
N ASP A 138 5.91 -1.68 -14.55
CA ASP A 138 4.91 -0.85 -15.23
C ASP A 138 5.56 0.36 -15.90
N LYS A 139 6.05 0.15 -17.12
CA LYS A 139 6.65 1.20 -17.94
C LYS A 139 5.65 2.24 -18.46
N LEU A 140 4.34 2.03 -18.30
CA LEU A 140 3.29 2.95 -18.75
C LEU A 140 2.87 3.92 -17.64
N LEU A 141 3.17 3.61 -16.37
CA LEU A 141 2.92 4.50 -15.26
C LEU A 141 3.67 5.82 -15.42
N ARG A 142 2.94 6.93 -15.29
CA ARG A 142 3.48 8.28 -15.21
C ARG A 142 2.84 8.94 -14.00
N THR A 143 3.68 9.45 -13.11
CA THR A 143 3.31 10.12 -11.86
C THR A 143 3.88 11.53 -11.88
N ASN A 144 3.37 12.40 -11.00
CA ASN A 144 3.73 13.80 -10.91
C ASN A 144 3.51 14.56 -12.24
N LEU A 145 2.37 14.27 -12.90
CA LEU A 145 1.96 14.95 -14.13
C LEU A 145 1.08 16.16 -13.80
N ARG A 146 1.53 17.35 -14.20
CA ARG A 146 0.82 18.64 -14.00
C ARG A 146 -0.51 18.76 -14.75
N GLU A 147 -0.72 17.93 -15.77
CA GLU A 147 -1.77 18.13 -16.80
C GLU A 147 -3.00 17.20 -16.65
N LYS A 148 -2.97 16.23 -15.74
CA LYS A 148 -4.11 15.35 -15.46
C LYS A 148 -4.62 15.59 -14.04
N THR A 149 -5.51 16.55 -13.90
CA THR A 149 -6.25 16.75 -12.65
C THR A 149 -7.39 15.73 -12.62
N LEU A 150 -7.09 14.49 -12.21
CA LEU A 150 -8.17 13.63 -11.70
C LEU A 150 -8.79 14.36 -10.51
N GLN A 151 -10.12 14.34 -10.41
CA GLN A 151 -10.76 14.96 -9.25
C GLN A 151 -10.34 14.22 -7.97
N PRO A 152 -10.31 14.88 -6.81
CA PRO A 152 -10.06 14.20 -5.54
C PRO A 152 -10.95 12.95 -5.39
N GLY A 153 -10.32 11.78 -5.23
CA GLY A 153 -11.00 10.48 -5.13
C GLY A 153 -11.13 9.70 -6.45
N GLU A 154 -10.89 10.32 -7.60
CA GLU A 154 -10.81 9.61 -8.88
C GLU A 154 -9.45 8.92 -9.06
N PHE A 155 -9.46 7.78 -9.76
CA PHE A 155 -8.25 7.05 -10.11
C PHE A 155 -8.29 6.51 -11.52
N SER A 156 -7.11 6.38 -12.13
CA SER A 156 -6.95 5.57 -13.34
C SER A 156 -6.60 4.14 -12.96
N GLN A 157 -7.27 3.16 -13.57
CA GLN A 157 -7.00 1.74 -13.35
C GLN A 157 -6.36 1.10 -14.58
N LEU A 158 -5.38 0.23 -14.34
CA LEU A 158 -4.80 -0.67 -15.35
C LEU A 158 -4.88 -2.10 -14.83
N SER A 159 -5.46 -3.01 -15.61
CA SER A 159 -5.51 -4.44 -15.30
C SER A 159 -4.28 -5.15 -15.86
N TYR A 160 -3.68 -6.02 -15.05
CA TYR A 160 -2.58 -6.90 -15.41
C TYR A 160 -3.02 -8.34 -15.66
N LYS A 161 -4.32 -8.66 -15.55
CA LYS A 161 -4.85 -10.03 -15.70
C LYS A 161 -4.44 -10.68 -17.02
N ALA A 162 -4.35 -9.90 -18.10
CA ALA A 162 -3.95 -10.38 -19.42
C ALA A 162 -2.44 -10.58 -19.60
N LEU A 163 -1.59 -10.12 -18.66
CA LEU A 163 -0.12 -10.20 -18.81
C LEU A 163 0.44 -11.60 -18.53
N SER A 164 -0.30 -12.45 -17.83
CA SER A 164 0.07 -13.85 -17.62
C SER A 164 -1.17 -14.74 -17.74
N GLY A 165 -1.26 -15.52 -18.82
CA GLY A 165 -2.40 -16.43 -19.03
C GLY A 165 -2.56 -17.50 -17.94
N LYS A 166 -1.48 -17.84 -17.22
CA LYS A 166 -1.51 -18.85 -16.14
C LYS A 166 -1.73 -18.25 -14.75
N LEU A 167 -1.14 -17.09 -14.47
CA LEU A 167 -1.20 -16.48 -13.13
C LEU A 167 -2.25 -15.37 -13.02
N GLY A 168 -2.73 -14.82 -14.13
CA GLY A 168 -3.71 -13.74 -14.14
C GLY A 168 -3.18 -12.45 -13.50
N GLY A 169 -1.90 -12.12 -13.73
CA GLY A 169 -1.24 -10.95 -13.16
C GLY A 169 0.29 -11.00 -13.24
N VAL A 170 0.96 -10.05 -12.59
CA VAL A 170 2.42 -9.97 -12.47
C VAL A 170 2.87 -10.68 -11.18
N PRO A 171 3.60 -11.81 -11.25
CA PRO A 171 4.15 -12.45 -10.06
C PRO A 171 5.29 -11.64 -9.46
N LEU A 172 5.27 -11.48 -8.14
CA LEU A 172 6.35 -10.89 -7.35
C LEU A 172 6.82 -11.88 -6.29
N TRP A 173 8.13 -12.05 -6.18
CA TRP A 173 8.77 -12.92 -5.19
C TRP A 173 9.12 -12.15 -3.93
N LYS A 174 9.09 -12.81 -2.76
CA LYS A 174 9.55 -12.21 -1.50
C LYS A 174 10.97 -11.63 -1.67
N GLY A 175 11.14 -10.37 -1.28
CA GLY A 175 12.41 -9.63 -1.40
C GLY A 175 12.67 -9.03 -2.78
N GLN A 176 11.85 -9.31 -3.80
CA GLN A 176 11.99 -8.69 -5.12
C GLN A 176 11.71 -7.19 -5.04
N GLU A 177 12.57 -6.37 -5.65
CA GLU A 177 12.34 -4.93 -5.78
C GLU A 177 11.10 -4.67 -6.66
N VAL A 178 10.13 -3.95 -6.10
CA VAL A 178 8.87 -3.62 -6.78
C VAL A 178 8.96 -2.26 -7.45
N GLY A 179 9.61 -1.31 -6.78
CA GLY A 179 9.67 0.07 -7.21
C GLY A 179 10.47 0.93 -6.26
N GLY A 180 10.39 2.23 -6.48
CA GLY A 180 11.06 3.19 -5.62
C GLY A 180 10.52 4.60 -5.77
N PHE A 181 11.06 5.45 -4.92
CA PHE A 181 10.79 6.88 -4.84
C PHE A 181 12.07 7.66 -5.07
N ARG A 182 11.94 8.96 -5.33
CA ARG A 182 13.10 9.86 -5.44
C ARG A 182 13.48 10.53 -4.12
N LEU A 183 12.52 10.84 -3.25
CA LEU A 183 12.76 11.45 -1.93
C LEU A 183 11.53 11.32 -1.02
N GLY A 184 11.75 11.15 0.29
CA GLY A 184 10.76 11.23 1.39
C GLY A 184 9.39 10.62 1.08
N SER A 185 9.12 9.38 1.48
CA SER A 185 7.96 8.66 0.96
C SER A 185 7.37 7.67 1.96
N THR A 186 6.22 7.11 1.63
CA THR A 186 5.55 6.12 2.47
C THR A 186 5.06 4.95 1.62
N VAL A 187 5.24 3.74 2.13
CA VAL A 187 4.60 2.53 1.61
C VAL A 187 3.53 2.09 2.60
N VAL A 188 2.32 1.91 2.10
CA VAL A 188 1.19 1.41 2.86
C VAL A 188 0.87 0.00 2.41
N LEU A 189 0.95 -0.95 3.34
CA LEU A 189 0.60 -2.35 3.12
C LEU A 189 -0.76 -2.65 3.74
N VAL A 190 -1.59 -3.31 2.95
CA VAL A 190 -2.88 -3.87 3.38
C VAL A 190 -2.92 -5.32 2.97
N PHE A 191 -3.23 -6.24 3.87
CA PHE A 191 -3.30 -7.65 3.49
C PHE A 191 -4.23 -8.46 4.40
N SER A 192 -4.87 -9.47 3.83
CA SER A 192 -5.62 -10.47 4.59
C SER A 192 -4.66 -11.51 5.15
N ALA A 193 -4.79 -11.90 6.41
CA ALA A 193 -4.07 -13.02 7.00
C ALA A 193 -4.94 -13.76 8.02
N PRO A 194 -4.58 -14.98 8.46
CA PRO A 194 -5.21 -15.60 9.61
C PRO A 194 -5.17 -14.68 10.83
N HIS A 195 -6.20 -14.71 11.67
CA HIS A 195 -6.26 -13.94 12.92
C HIS A 195 -5.10 -14.21 13.89
N THR A 196 -4.37 -15.31 13.68
CA THR A 196 -3.15 -15.68 14.41
C THR A 196 -1.89 -14.96 13.91
N PHE A 197 -1.96 -14.18 12.83
CA PHE A 197 -0.80 -13.40 12.36
C PHE A 197 -0.34 -12.41 13.43
N GLN A 198 0.97 -12.36 13.62
CA GLN A 198 1.63 -11.48 14.59
C GLN A 198 2.67 -10.63 13.87
N PHE A 199 2.63 -9.33 14.13
CA PHE A 199 3.73 -8.44 13.75
C PHE A 199 4.95 -8.76 14.60
N SER A 200 6.11 -8.83 13.97
CA SER A 200 7.43 -8.98 14.61
C SER A 200 8.06 -7.62 14.94
N VAL A 201 7.40 -6.54 14.56
CA VAL A 201 7.84 -5.16 14.68
C VAL A 201 6.75 -4.31 15.34
N ALA A 202 7.14 -3.35 16.16
CA ALA A 202 6.24 -2.43 16.84
C ALA A 202 6.05 -1.13 16.04
N ALA A 203 4.99 -0.37 16.34
CA ALA A 203 4.87 1.01 15.90
C ALA A 203 6.06 1.85 16.40
N ASP A 204 6.44 2.85 15.61
CA ASP A 204 7.64 3.68 15.74
C ASP A 204 8.99 2.93 15.72
N GLN A 205 8.98 1.61 15.46
CA GLN A 205 10.21 0.84 15.32
C GLN A 205 10.89 1.11 13.98
N ALA A 206 12.18 1.40 14.05
CA ALA A 206 13.08 1.39 12.90
C ALA A 206 13.24 -0.03 12.35
N VAL A 207 13.02 -0.21 11.05
CA VAL A 207 13.14 -1.50 10.35
C VAL A 207 14.16 -1.43 9.22
N LYS A 208 14.76 -2.58 8.86
CA LYS A 208 15.70 -2.70 7.74
C LYS A 208 15.11 -3.48 6.57
N MET A 209 15.62 -3.25 5.37
CA MET A 209 15.29 -4.07 4.21
C MET A 209 15.68 -5.53 4.48
N GLY A 210 14.74 -6.44 4.23
CA GLY A 210 14.90 -7.87 4.50
C GLY A 210 14.49 -8.31 5.91
N GLU A 211 14.24 -7.37 6.83
CA GLU A 211 13.68 -7.67 8.14
C GLU A 211 12.23 -8.17 8.02
N ALA A 212 11.88 -9.19 8.80
CA ALA A 212 10.52 -9.73 8.78
C ALA A 212 9.57 -8.77 9.50
N LEU A 213 8.50 -8.34 8.81
CA LEU A 213 7.45 -7.52 9.42
C LEU A 213 6.53 -8.34 10.35
N GLY A 214 6.39 -9.63 10.10
CA GLY A 214 5.53 -10.50 10.88
C GLY A 214 5.45 -11.90 10.34
N HIS A 215 4.74 -12.76 11.06
CA HIS A 215 4.60 -14.17 10.76
C HIS A 215 3.27 -14.73 11.25
N VAL A 216 2.89 -15.88 10.72
CA VAL A 216 1.85 -16.72 11.30
C VAL A 216 2.56 -17.77 12.14
N PRO A 217 2.31 -17.88 13.46
CA PRO A 217 2.86 -18.92 14.30
C PRO A 217 2.55 -20.32 13.75
N ALA A 218 3.48 -21.26 13.98
CA ALA A 218 3.31 -22.66 13.59
C ALA A 218 2.20 -23.34 14.42
#